data_AF-A0A5C8T3V4-F1
#
_entry.id   AF-A0A5C8T3V4-F1
#
_cell.length_a   1.000
_cell.length_b   1.000
_cell.length_c   1.000
_cell.angle_alpha   90.00
_cell.angle_beta   90.00
_cell.angle_gamma   90.00
#
_symmetry.space_group_name_H-M   'P 1'
#
loop_
_entity.id
_entity.type
_entity.pdbx_description
1 polymer ?
#
loop_
_entity_poly.entity_id
_entity_poly.type
_entity_poly.pdbx_seq_one_letter_code
_entity_poly.pdbx_strand_id
1 'polypeptide(L)' 'MRVAYLAWDYPPAPSGLSTAAREIAESLAEAGADVTVFTLDRTGC' A
#
# COMPACT_ATOMS: atom_id res chain seq x y z
N MET A 1 13.45 10.11 -0.04
CA MET A 1 13.75 8.65 -0.17
C MET A 1 12.67 8.03 -1.04
N ARG A 2 12.99 7.07 -1.91
CA ARG A 2 11.99 6.39 -2.76
C ARG A 2 11.57 5.06 -2.15
N VAL A 3 10.26 4.81 -2.11
CA VAL A 3 9.69 3.60 -1.51
C VAL A 3 8.69 2.97 -2.48
N ALA A 4 8.94 1.71 -2.83
CA ALA A 4 7.95 0.86 -3.48
C ALA A 4 7.22 0.06 -2.40
N TYR A 5 5.93 0.30 -2.23
CA TYR A 5 5.11 -0.40 -1.25
C TYR A 5 4.24 -1.45 -1.93
N LEU A 6 4.45 -2.72 -1.59
CA LEU A 6 3.74 -3.86 -2.17
C LEU A 6 2.61 -4.28 -1.22
N ALA A 7 1.37 -4.22 -1.70
CA ALA A 7 0.18 -4.55 -0.91
C ALA A 7 -0.71 -5.54 -1.67
N TRP A 8 -1.19 -6.59 -1.00
CA TRP A 8 -2.10 -7.57 -1.64
C TRP A 8 -3.54 -7.06 -1.69
N ASP A 9 -3.85 -6.08 -0.85
CA ASP A 9 -5.13 -5.42 -0.80
C ASP A 9 -4.93 -3.94 -0.48
N TYR A 10 -5.65 -3.09 -1.17
CA TYR A 10 -5.60 -1.64 -1.03
C TYR A 10 -6.99 -1.07 -1.34
N PRO A 11 -7.38 0.09 -0.77
CA PRO A 11 -8.71 0.64 -1.00
C PRO A 11 -9.04 0.73 -2.50
N PRO A 12 -10.28 0.40 -2.90
CA PRO A 12 -11.51 0.48 -2.09
C PRO A 12 -12.01 -0.81 -1.42
N ALA A 13 -11.26 -1.91 -1.41
CA ALA A 13 -11.76 -3.14 -0.79
C ALA A 13 -12.01 -2.97 0.72
N PRO A 14 -13.16 -3.43 1.28
CA PRO A 14 -13.47 -3.29 2.70
C PRO A 14 -12.79 -4.40 3.51
N SER A 15 -11.50 -4.25 3.78
CA SER A 15 -10.74 -5.18 4.62
C SER A 15 -9.87 -4.43 5.62
N GLY A 16 -9.55 -5.10 6.75
CA GLY A 16 -8.58 -4.57 7.70
C GLY A 16 -7.18 -4.45 7.07
N LEU A 17 -6.87 -5.30 6.09
CA LEU A 17 -5.60 -5.31 5.39
C LEU A 17 -5.45 -4.10 4.45
N SER A 18 -6.51 -3.75 3.71
CA SER A 18 -6.52 -2.56 2.84
C SER A 18 -6.45 -1.27 3.66
N THR A 19 -7.10 -1.25 4.84
CA THR A 19 -7.03 -0.12 5.77
C THR A 19 -5.61 0.09 6.28
N ALA A 20 -4.99 -0.96 6.81
CA ALA A 20 -3.61 -0.90 7.30
C ALA A 20 -2.62 -0.55 6.18
N ALA A 21 -2.82 -1.10 4.98
CA ALA A 21 -1.96 -0.81 3.82
C ALA A 21 -2.00 0.67 3.43
N ARG A 22 -3.19 1.28 3.47
CA ARG A 22 -3.35 2.72 3.26
C ARG A 22 -2.67 3.53 4.37
N GLU A 23 -2.89 3.19 5.63
CA GLU A 23 -2.30 3.93 6.77
C GLU A 23 -0.77 3.90 6.74
N ILE A 24 -0.16 2.78 6.35
CA ILE A 24 1.29 2.67 6.17
C ILE A 24 1.77 3.56 5.01
N ALA A 25 1.09 3.52 3.86
CA ALA A 25 1.45 4.33 2.70
C ALA A 25 1.34 5.85 2.99
N GLU A 26 0.29 6.26 3.69
CA GLU A 26 0.08 7.64 4.15
C GLU A 26 1.18 8.06 5.13
N SER A 27 1.49 7.24 6.13
CA SER A 27 2.56 7.52 7.11
C SER A 27 3.94 7.66 6.46
N LEU A 28 4.23 6.85 5.43
CA LEU A 28 5.47 6.93 4.67
C LEU A 28 5.55 8.23 3.85
N ALA A 29 4.45 8.64 3.23
CA ALA A 29 4.36 9.89 2.51
C ALA A 29 4.54 11.10 3.45
N GLU A 30 3.91 11.07 4.63
CA GLU A 30 4.07 12.09 5.68
C GLU A 30 5.53 12.20 6.18
N ALA A 31 6.26 11.08 6.21
CA ALA A 31 7.69 11.06 6.54
C ALA A 31 8.59 11.61 5.40
N GLY A 32 8.02 12.10 4.30
CA GLY A 32 8.76 12.66 3.17
C GLY A 32 9.30 11.61 2.18
N ALA A 33 8.74 10.40 2.19
CA ALA A 33 9.04 9.41 1.16
C ALA A 33 8.22 9.65 -0.12
N ASP A 34 8.88 9.45 -1.27
CA ASP A 34 8.23 9.33 -2.57
C ASP A 34 7.73 7.89 -2.70
N VAL A 35 6.45 7.67 -2.35
CA VAL A 35 5.83 6.34 -2.24
C VAL A 35 5.07 6.00 -3.51
N THR A 36 5.38 4.83 -4.09
CA THR A 36 4.55 4.21 -5.13
C THR A 36 3.96 2.92 -4.58
N VAL A 37 2.63 2.81 -4.60
CA VAL A 37 1.92 1.61 -4.16
C VAL A 37 1.68 0.68 -5.34
N PHE A 38 2.08 -0.57 -5.19
CA PHE A 38 1.85 -1.65 -6.14
C PHE A 38 0.91 -2.65 -5.49
N THR A 39 -0.32 -2.73 -6.03
CA THR A 39 -1.28 -3.76 -5.65
C THR A 39 -0.98 -5.03 -6.41
N LEU A 40 -0.68 -6.12 -5.71
CA LEU A 40 -0.54 -7.43 -6.34
C LEU A 40 -1.84 -8.22 -6.21
N ASP A 41 -2.11 -9.02 -7.21
CA ASP A 41 -3.14 -10.03 -7.17
C ASP A 41 -2.64 -11.27 -6.42
N ARG A 42 -3.54 -11.96 -5.70
CA ARG A 42 -3.18 -13.23 -5.05
C ARG A 42 -3.20 -14.42 -6.02
N THR A 43 -3.43 -14.14 -7.30
CA THR A 43 -3.66 -15.16 -8.34
C THR A 43 -2.39 -15.78 -8.88
N GLY A 44 -1.21 -15.19 -8.69
CA GLY A 44 0.08 -15.86 -8.92
C GLY A 44 0.14 -16.66 -10.23
N CYS A 45 -0.05 -15.98 -11.36
CA CYS A 45 0.12 -16.54 -12.71
C CYS A 45 1.24 -15.79 -13.43
#